data_AF-X0ZH58-F1
#
_entry.id   AF-X0ZH58-F1
#
_cell.length_a   1.000
_cell.length_b   1.000
_cell.length_c   1.000
_cell.angle_alpha   90.00
_cell.angle_beta   90.00
_cell.angle_gamma   90.00
#
_symmetry.space_group_name_H-M   'P 1'
#
loop_
_entity.id
_entity.type
_entity.pdbx_description
1 polymer ?
#
loop_
_entity_poly.entity_id
_entity_poly.type
_entity_poly.pdbx_seq_one_letter_code
_entity_poly.pdbx_strand_id
1 'polypeptide(L)'
;MQLPSGRVLNYRHARLDKKGIIHYHWGTLWGGAITENVVQAIARDLLGYWIMECERRIGPVVLTAHDEVVSMVDDSVSAVRLAEMIDIISSGPEWSQGLPLDAEGELSPCYKK
;
A
#
# COMPACT_ATOMS: atom_id res chain seq x y z
N MET A 1 -17.87 3.49 -1.24
CA MET A 1 -17.11 4.72 -0.96
C MET A 1 -15.99 4.83 -1.97
N GLN A 2 -15.85 5.95 -2.67
CA GLN A 2 -14.76 6.15 -3.63
C GLN A 2 -13.53 6.68 -2.90
N LEU A 3 -12.37 6.11 -3.19
CA LEU A 3 -11.06 6.51 -2.67
C LEU A 3 -10.42 7.56 -3.61
N PRO A 4 -9.43 8.33 -3.15
CA PRO A 4 -8.70 9.30 -4.00
C PRO A 4 -8.05 8.68 -5.24
N SER A 5 -7.64 7.41 -5.15
CA SER A 5 -7.11 6.61 -6.26
C SER A 5 -8.14 6.30 -7.35
N GLY A 6 -9.42 6.62 -7.12
CA GLY A 6 -10.55 6.24 -7.99
C GLY A 6 -11.12 4.86 -7.69
N ARG A 7 -10.44 4.01 -6.91
CA ARG A 7 -10.96 2.69 -6.50
C ARG A 7 -12.18 2.85 -5.58
N VAL A 8 -13.10 1.88 -5.65
CA VAL A 8 -14.30 1.87 -4.82
C VAL A 8 -14.18 0.81 -3.73
N LEU A 9 -14.20 1.25 -2.48
CA LEU A 9 -14.41 0.39 -1.33
C LEU A 9 -15.90 0.07 -1.21
N ASN A 10 -16.26 -1.19 -1.43
CA ASN A 10 -17.64 -1.66 -1.48
C ASN A 10 -17.96 -2.65 -0.35
N TYR A 11 -18.95 -2.31 0.48
CA TYR A 11 -19.48 -3.19 1.51
C TYR A 11 -20.71 -3.92 0.98
N ARG A 12 -20.50 -5.11 0.43
CA ARG A 12 -21.56 -5.88 -0.26
C ARG A 12 -22.75 -6.13 0.67
N HIS A 13 -23.97 -5.87 0.18
CA HIS A 13 -25.23 -6.06 0.92
C HIS A 13 -25.31 -5.29 2.25
N ALA A 14 -24.62 -4.15 2.35
CA ALA A 14 -24.70 -3.28 3.50
C ALA A 14 -26.15 -2.80 3.73
N ARG A 15 -26.63 -2.96 4.97
CA ARG A 15 -27.99 -2.60 5.40
C ARG A 15 -27.97 -2.08 6.83
N LEU A 16 -28.83 -1.12 7.13
CA LEU A 16 -29.02 -0.57 8.46
C LEU A 16 -30.15 -1.32 9.16
N ASP A 17 -29.94 -1.80 10.39
CA ASP A 17 -31.02 -2.37 11.20
C ASP A 17 -31.77 -1.30 12.01
N LYS A 18 -32.84 -1.72 12.69
CA LYS A 18 -33.69 -0.83 13.51
C LYS A 18 -32.95 -0.20 14.70
N LYS A 19 -31.79 -0.74 15.10
CA LYS A 19 -30.95 -0.24 16.19
C LYS A 19 -29.82 0.67 15.68
N GLY A 20 -29.77 0.93 14.37
CA GLY A 20 -28.74 1.76 13.76
C GLY A 20 -27.42 1.02 13.50
N ILE A 21 -27.38 -0.32 13.60
CA ILE A 21 -26.19 -1.11 13.30
C ILE A 21 -26.14 -1.40 11.81
N ILE A 22 -24.97 -1.20 11.20
CA ILE A 22 -24.74 -1.53 9.79
C ILE A 22 -24.27 -2.98 9.71
N HIS A 23 -24.98 -3.80 8.94
CA HIS A 23 -24.62 -5.18 8.63
C HIS A 23 -24.23 -5.27 7.17
N TYR A 24 -23.13 -5.94 6.85
CA TYR A 24 -22.71 -6.25 5.48
C TYR A 24 -22.47 -7.76 5.34
N HIS A 25 -22.13 -8.21 4.14
CA HIS A 25 -22.02 -9.64 3.83
C HIS A 25 -21.13 -10.44 4.78
N TRP A 26 -20.07 -9.82 5.34
CA TRP A 26 -19.09 -10.50 6.20
C TRP A 26 -19.17 -10.11 7.69
N GLY A 27 -20.18 -9.34 8.12
CA GLY A 27 -20.33 -9.00 9.54
C GLY A 27 -21.00 -7.65 9.79
N THR A 28 -20.62 -7.00 10.88
CA THR A 28 -21.08 -5.67 11.26
C THR A 28 -20.02 -4.60 10.97
N LEU A 29 -20.48 -3.39 10.66
CA LEU A 29 -19.64 -2.21 10.50
C LEU A 29 -19.98 -1.20 11.58
N TRP A 30 -18.95 -0.54 12.05
CA TRP A 30 -19.01 0.60 12.96
C TRP A 30 -17.93 1.60 12.54
N GLY A 31 -17.96 2.81 13.11
CA GLY A 31 -17.12 3.93 12.66
C GLY A 31 -15.63 3.58 12.54
N GLY A 32 -15.05 2.95 13.56
CA GLY A 32 -13.63 2.59 13.53
C GLY A 32 -13.28 1.53 12.48
N ALA A 33 -14.12 0.51 12.28
CA ALA A 33 -13.89 -0.48 11.22
C ALA A 33 -13.96 0.15 9.81
N ILE A 34 -14.82 1.15 9.62
CA ILE A 34 -14.88 1.89 8.36
C ILE A 34 -13.61 2.72 8.18
N THR A 35 -13.19 3.48 9.20
CA THR A 35 -11.96 4.28 9.17
C THR A 35 -10.73 3.43 8.88
N GLU A 36 -10.57 2.30 9.58
CA GLU A 36 -9.47 1.35 9.38
C GLU A 36 -9.43 0.84 7.93
N ASN A 37 -10.57 0.38 7.40
CA ASN A 37 -10.63 -0.13 6.03
C ASN A 37 -10.28 0.93 4.99
N VAL A 38 -10.67 2.19 5.21
CA VAL A 38 -10.32 3.30 4.30
C VAL A 38 -8.81 3.54 4.32
N VAL A 39 -8.20 3.63 5.50
CA VAL A 39 -6.75 3.85 5.64
C VAL A 39 -5.95 2.70 5.01
N GLN A 40 -6.30 1.46 5.32
CA GLN A 40 -5.63 0.29 4.74
C GLN A 40 -5.84 0.21 3.22
N ALA A 41 -7.01 0.59 2.72
CA ALA A 41 -7.26 0.60 1.29
C ALA A 41 -6.38 1.64 0.58
N ILE A 42 -6.23 2.85 1.13
CA ILE A 42 -5.33 3.87 0.57
C ILE A 42 -3.87 3.40 0.62
N ALA A 43 -3.42 2.83 1.74
CA ALA A 43 -2.07 2.26 1.86
C ALA A 43 -1.81 1.16 0.81
N ARG A 44 -2.82 0.31 0.55
CA ARG A 44 -2.72 -0.73 -0.50
C ARG A 44 -2.62 -0.15 -1.91
N ASP A 45 -3.26 0.99 -2.18
CA ASP A 45 -3.17 1.65 -3.48
C ASP A 45 -1.77 2.24 -3.72
N LEU A 46 -1.16 2.82 -2.68
CA LEU A 46 0.23 3.27 -2.71
C LEU A 46 1.20 2.10 -2.93
N LEU A 47 1.05 1.03 -2.15
CA LEU A 47 1.88 -0.17 -2.30
C LEU A 47 1.79 -0.74 -3.72
N GLY A 48 0.58 -0.80 -4.29
CA GLY A 48 0.39 -1.24 -5.68
C GLY A 48 1.15 -0.38 -6.69
N TYR A 49 1.12 0.94 -6.52
CA TYR A 49 1.89 1.88 -7.35
C TYR A 49 3.40 1.66 -7.20
N TRP A 50 3.91 1.55 -5.97
CA TRP A 50 5.34 1.34 -5.72
C TRP A 50 5.85 0.02 -6.28
N ILE A 51 5.09 -1.07 -6.15
CA ILE A 51 5.44 -2.36 -6.77
C ILE A 51 5.66 -2.17 -8.27
N MET A 52 4.70 -1.54 -8.97
CA MET A 52 4.80 -1.33 -10.42
C MET A 52 6.02 -0.48 -10.81
N GLU A 53 6.29 0.60 -10.05
CA GLU A 53 7.44 1.46 -10.33
C GLU A 53 8.78 0.80 -10.03
N CYS A 54 8.87 0.01 -8.95
CA CYS A 54 10.03 -0.79 -8.63
C CYS A 54 10.29 -1.86 -9.69
N GLU A 55 9.26 -2.61 -10.12
CA GLU A 55 9.39 -3.61 -11.20
C GLU A 55 9.86 -2.99 -12.51
N ARG A 56 9.40 -1.78 -12.82
CA ARG A 56 9.77 -1.07 -14.06
C ARG A 56 11.20 -0.51 -14.04
N ARG A 57 11.69 -0.05 -12.88
CA ARG A 57 12.95 0.72 -12.79
C ARG A 57 14.09 -0.04 -12.12
N ILE A 58 13.78 -0.87 -11.14
CA ILE A 58 14.75 -1.53 -10.27
C ILE A 58 14.96 -2.98 -10.71
N GLY A 59 13.87 -3.72 -10.84
CA GLY A 59 13.87 -5.16 -11.11
C GLY A 59 12.71 -5.86 -10.40
N PRO A 60 12.61 -7.19 -10.51
CA PRO A 60 11.48 -7.94 -9.97
C PRO A 60 11.30 -7.74 -8.46
N VAL A 61 10.09 -7.36 -8.07
CA VAL A 61 9.68 -7.37 -6.66
C VAL A 61 9.38 -8.81 -6.27
N VAL A 62 10.16 -9.34 -5.33
CA VAL A 62 10.12 -10.76 -4.94
C VAL A 62 9.27 -10.99 -3.70
N LEU A 63 9.06 -9.96 -2.88
CA LEU A 63 8.30 -10.02 -1.64
C LEU A 63 7.73 -8.64 -1.31
N THR A 64 6.57 -8.66 -0.67
CA THR A 64 6.01 -7.48 0.02
C THR A 64 5.52 -7.89 1.40
N ALA A 65 5.85 -7.12 2.44
CA ALA A 65 5.41 -7.38 3.81
C ALA A 65 4.87 -6.08 4.42
N HIS A 66 3.56 -6.00 4.64
CA HIS A 66 2.90 -4.75 5.03
C HIS A 66 3.20 -3.60 4.04
N ASP A 67 3.99 -2.62 4.44
CA ASP A 67 4.48 -1.49 3.67
C ASP A 67 5.88 -1.70 3.07
N GLU A 68 6.50 -2.84 3.33
CA GLU A 68 7.81 -3.21 2.81
C GLU A 68 7.73 -3.77 1.37
N VAL A 69 8.67 -3.35 0.51
CA VAL A 69 8.88 -3.87 -0.84
C VAL A 69 10.31 -4.39 -0.96
N VAL A 70 10.47 -5.64 -1.39
CA VAL A 70 11.78 -6.29 -1.52
C VAL A 70 12.02 -6.67 -2.98
N SER A 71 13.20 -6.31 -3.51
CA SER A 71 13.65 -6.70 -4.85
C SER A 71 15.01 -7.37 -4.79
N MET A 72 15.27 -8.32 -5.70
CA MET A 72 16.60 -8.88 -5.90
C MET A 72 17.32 -8.13 -7.02
N VAL A 73 18.54 -7.68 -6.74
CA VAL A 73 19.38 -6.92 -7.67
C VAL A 73 20.81 -7.45 -7.62
N ASP A 74 21.58 -7.20 -8.67
CA ASP A 74 23.00 -7.55 -8.67
C ASP A 74 23.78 -6.70 -7.64
N ASP A 75 24.68 -7.34 -6.89
CA ASP A 75 25.49 -6.69 -5.85
C ASP A 75 26.23 -5.44 -6.37
N SER A 76 26.67 -5.46 -7.63
CA SER A 76 27.41 -4.38 -8.27
C SER A 76 26.62 -3.07 -8.41
N VAL A 77 25.28 -3.13 -8.38
CA VAL A 77 24.38 -1.97 -8.51
C VAL A 77 23.47 -1.79 -7.30
N SER A 78 23.60 -2.65 -6.29
CA SER A 78 22.70 -2.71 -5.12
C SER A 78 22.53 -1.37 -4.39
N ALA A 79 23.61 -0.64 -4.13
CA ALA A 79 23.57 0.66 -3.45
C ALA A 79 22.80 1.73 -4.24
N VAL A 80 22.98 1.76 -5.57
CA VAL A 80 22.25 2.68 -6.46
C VAL A 80 20.77 2.32 -6.48
N ARG A 81 20.47 1.01 -6.59
CA ARG A 81 19.10 0.50 -6.62
C ARG A 81 18.35 0.75 -5.33
N LEU A 82 19.02 0.67 -4.19
CA LEU A 82 18.43 1.03 -2.90
C LEU A 82 18.04 2.51 -2.85
N ALA A 83 18.93 3.41 -3.26
CA ALA A 83 18.62 4.85 -3.31
C ALA A 83 17.45 5.15 -4.27
N GLU A 84 17.44 4.55 -5.46
CA GLU A 84 16.33 4.70 -6.41
C GLU A 84 15.01 4.16 -5.85
N MET A 85 15.04 3.06 -5.10
CA MET A 85 13.84 2.49 -4.46
C MET A 85 13.31 3.40 -3.35
N ILE A 86 14.18 3.95 -2.51
CA ILE A 86 13.81 4.94 -1.48
C ILE A 86 13.14 6.15 -2.16
N ASP A 87 13.73 6.68 -3.24
CA ASP A 87 13.13 7.79 -3.99
C ASP A 87 11.75 7.45 -4.57
N ILE A 88 11.55 6.21 -5.04
CA ILE A 88 10.25 5.74 -5.54
C ILE A 88 9.23 5.69 -4.41
N ILE A 89 9.56 5.09 -3.27
CA ILE A 89 8.62 4.85 -2.16
C ILE A 89 8.30 6.14 -1.39
N SER A 90 9.27 7.05 -1.25
CA SER A 90 9.04 8.40 -0.70
C SER A 90 8.24 9.31 -1.65
N SER A 91 7.95 8.84 -2.86
CA SER A 91 7.07 9.51 -3.82
C SER A 91 5.74 8.76 -3.99
N GLY A 92 4.79 9.37 -4.69
CA GLY A 92 3.52 8.71 -4.96
C GLY A 92 2.84 9.25 -6.22
N PRO A 93 1.73 8.63 -6.62
CA PRO A 93 0.92 9.09 -7.75
C PRO A 93 0.33 10.49 -7.47
N GLU A 94 -0.11 11.18 -8.51
CA GLU A 94 -0.63 12.56 -8.41
C GLU A 94 -1.73 12.72 -7.34
N TRP A 95 -2.62 11.73 -7.21
CA TRP A 95 -3.70 11.78 -6.22
C TRP A 95 -3.24 11.73 -4.76
N SER A 96 -1.99 11.29 -4.50
CA SER A 96 -1.43 11.16 -3.15
C SER A 96 -0.64 12.40 -2.72
N GLN A 97 -0.68 13.49 -3.50
CA GLN A 97 -0.03 14.75 -3.13
C GLN A 97 -0.52 15.24 -1.76
N GLY A 98 0.44 15.64 -0.91
CA GLY A 98 0.19 16.09 0.46
C GLY A 98 0.22 15.00 1.53
N LEU A 99 0.31 13.72 1.14
CA LEU A 99 0.65 12.67 2.11
C LEU A 99 2.12 12.77 2.51
N PRO A 100 2.45 12.59 3.81
CA PRO A 100 3.84 12.60 4.28
C PRO A 100 4.49 11.24 4.01
N LEU A 101 4.73 10.93 2.73
CA LEU A 101 5.39 9.70 2.31
C LEU A 101 6.90 9.81 2.58
N ASP A 102 7.46 8.78 3.22
CA ASP A 102 8.88 8.66 3.51
C ASP A 102 9.27 7.18 3.55
N ALA A 103 10.55 6.86 3.40
CA ALA A 103 11.03 5.49 3.28
C ALA A 103 12.43 5.32 3.87
N GLU A 104 12.64 4.16 4.48
CA GLU A 104 13.95 3.65 4.88
C GLU A 104 14.18 2.29 4.19
N GLY A 105 15.44 1.89 4.03
CA GLY A 105 15.75 0.59 3.45
C GLY A 105 17.17 0.13 3.74
N GLU A 106 17.37 -1.18 3.66
CA GLU A 106 18.67 -1.83 3.86
C GLU A 106 19.01 -2.82 2.75
N LEU A 107 20.31 -3.04 2.52
CA LEU A 107 20.79 -4.15 1.70
C LEU A 107 21.04 -5.37 2.57
N SER A 108 20.59 -6.54 2.13
CA SER A 108 20.81 -7.78 2.85
C SER A 108 20.91 -8.97 1.88
N PRO A 109 21.82 -9.93 2.12
CA PRO A 109 21.90 -11.17 1.34
C PRO A 109 20.71 -12.13 1.60
N CYS A 110 19.92 -11.88 2.65
CA CYS A 110 18.71 -12.64 2.97
C CYS A 110 17.63 -11.75 3.59
N TYR A 111 16.37 -12.18 3.50
CA TYR A 111 15.26 -11.46 4.13
C TYR A 111 15.41 -11.43 5.66
N LYS A 112 15.20 -10.26 6.26
CA LYS A 112 15.11 -10.04 7.71
C LYS A 112 13.76 -9.42 8.01
N LYS A 113 13.19 -9.80 9.16
CA LYS A 113 11.95 -9.25 9.68
C LYS A 113 12.24 -8.46 10.96
#